data_AF-A0A7W9S2S3-F1
#
_entry.id   AF-A0A7W9S2S3-F1
#
_cell.length_a   1.000
_cell.length_b   1.000
_cell.length_c   1.000
_cell.angle_alpha   90.00
_cell.angle_beta   90.00
_cell.angle_gamma   90.00
#
_symmetry.space_group_name_H-M   'P 1'
#
loop_
_entity.id
_entity.type
_entity.pdbx_description
1 polymer ?
#
loop_
_entity_poly.entity_id
_entity_poly.type
_entity_poly.pdbx_seq_one_letter_code
_entity_poly.pdbx_strand_id
1 'polypeptide(L)'
;MADWSPIYKTGTATLTNGQTAVTGQGTSWNTAGLRAGDQIKAAGFSVTIAAINPNGTGLTLAEGWPGVTRTALPYEILRVSDADRLIAAHADLMAALVPNLTSLGGLTLAANKGIHATGAGALATHNLTAFMRGVLGSADGSAARLALGANDAANLNAGILPAARLPFVAGTSNLTLTATTTSPTISSYAARICTWIKLGQLVLCNFDIRPTVTDVGSGSVQIDGVPFVPAGGRAVSAAIGLNSLTSVPVNIDISAVGQARMLTNPGGSAPTSVLKTGANILFFSAAFWTAA
;
A
#
# COMPACT_ATOMS: atom_id res chain seq x y z
N MET A 1 -61.57 3.34 20.42
CA MET A 1 -60.37 4.06 20.90
C MET A 1 -59.84 3.21 22.03
N ALA A 2 -58.68 2.56 21.86
CA ALA A 2 -58.14 1.70 22.93
C ALA A 2 -57.93 2.59 24.16
N ASP A 3 -58.57 2.23 25.27
CA ASP A 3 -58.38 2.90 26.55
C ASP A 3 -56.91 2.73 26.96
N TRP A 4 -56.09 3.73 26.67
CA TRP A 4 -54.74 3.84 27.22
C TRP A 4 -54.85 4.29 28.65
N SER A 5 -55.39 3.41 29.50
CA SER A 5 -55.28 3.58 30.93
C SER A 5 -53.79 3.56 31.27
N PRO A 6 -53.26 4.60 31.95
CA PRO A 6 -51.85 4.65 32.38
C PRO A 6 -51.53 3.54 33.39
N ILE A 7 -52.55 2.80 33.82
CA ILE A 7 -52.50 1.78 34.83
C ILE A 7 -52.70 0.39 34.22
N TYR A 8 -51.85 -0.56 34.60
CA TYR A 8 -51.94 -1.97 34.24
C TYR A 8 -52.12 -2.85 35.48
N LYS A 9 -53.08 -3.79 35.47
CA LYS A 9 -53.41 -4.64 36.63
C LYS A 9 -53.66 -6.12 36.31
N THR A 10 -53.39 -6.56 35.07
CA THR A 10 -53.76 -7.92 34.65
C THR A 10 -52.88 -8.98 35.32
N GLY A 11 -53.49 -10.03 35.86
CA GLY A 11 -52.79 -11.15 36.51
C GLY A 11 -52.35 -10.84 37.95
N THR A 12 -51.45 -11.66 38.46
CA THR A 12 -50.88 -11.50 39.81
C THR A 12 -49.36 -11.54 39.78
N ALA A 13 -48.71 -11.01 40.81
CA ALA A 13 -47.25 -10.97 40.91
C ALA A 13 -46.76 -11.43 42.28
N THR A 14 -45.58 -12.05 42.29
CA THR A 14 -44.82 -12.38 43.48
C THR A 14 -43.67 -11.40 43.65
N LEU A 15 -43.74 -10.58 44.70
CA LEU A 15 -42.75 -9.58 45.09
C LEU A 15 -42.11 -10.06 46.39
N THR A 16 -40.83 -10.41 46.36
CA THR A 16 -40.12 -10.94 47.54
C THR A 16 -39.32 -9.83 48.21
N ASN A 17 -39.46 -9.67 49.53
CA ASN A 17 -38.77 -8.63 50.30
C ASN A 17 -37.26 -8.65 50.04
N GLY A 18 -36.70 -7.48 49.73
CA GLY A 18 -35.28 -7.28 49.44
C GLY A 18 -34.81 -7.83 48.09
N GLN A 19 -35.67 -8.50 47.31
CA GLN A 19 -35.31 -9.05 46.00
C GLN A 19 -35.74 -8.13 44.87
N THR A 20 -34.96 -8.14 43.78
CA THR A 20 -35.27 -7.40 42.54
C THR A 20 -36.06 -8.23 41.54
N ALA A 21 -36.05 -9.56 41.67
CA ALA A 21 -36.79 -10.44 40.78
C ALA A 21 -38.28 -10.50 41.16
N VAL A 22 -39.14 -10.32 40.16
CA VAL A 22 -40.60 -10.43 40.30
C VAL A 22 -41.11 -11.47 39.32
N THR A 23 -41.94 -12.39 39.82
CA THR A 23 -42.57 -13.44 39.00
C THR A 23 -44.06 -13.15 38.85
N GLY A 24 -44.52 -13.02 37.60
CA GLY A 24 -45.91 -12.80 37.23
C GLY A 24 -46.63 -14.08 36.83
N GLN A 25 -47.94 -14.13 37.10
CA GLN A 25 -48.85 -15.16 36.60
C GLN A 25 -50.01 -14.51 35.84
N GLY A 26 -50.24 -14.93 34.60
CA GLY A 26 -51.29 -14.36 33.74
C GLY A 26 -51.08 -12.87 33.41
N THR A 27 -49.83 -12.40 33.42
CA THR A 27 -49.51 -10.97 33.38
C THR A 27 -49.27 -10.40 32.00
N SER A 28 -48.83 -11.18 31.00
CA SER A 28 -48.65 -10.74 29.60
C SER A 28 -47.96 -9.37 29.43
N TRP A 29 -46.91 -9.08 30.22
CA TRP A 29 -46.32 -7.74 30.33
C TRP A 29 -45.78 -7.18 29.01
N ASN A 30 -45.20 -8.03 28.16
CA ASN A 30 -44.68 -7.62 26.85
C ASN A 30 -45.80 -7.27 25.87
N THR A 31 -46.87 -8.07 25.82
CA THR A 31 -48.04 -7.78 24.96
C THR A 31 -48.76 -6.52 25.41
N ALA A 32 -48.73 -6.21 26.71
CA ALA A 32 -49.28 -4.99 27.29
C ALA A 32 -48.40 -3.74 27.05
N GLY A 33 -47.28 -3.89 26.34
CA GLY A 33 -46.37 -2.81 25.96
C GLY A 33 -45.62 -2.18 27.12
N LEU A 34 -45.54 -2.84 28.28
CA LEU A 34 -44.75 -2.37 29.42
C LEU A 34 -43.27 -2.38 29.06
N ARG A 35 -42.51 -1.47 29.65
CA ARG A 35 -41.08 -1.33 29.37
C ARG A 35 -40.31 -0.95 30.64
N ALA A 36 -38.99 -1.06 30.56
CA ALA A 36 -38.13 -0.44 31.57
C ALA A 36 -38.50 1.03 31.79
N GLY A 37 -38.42 1.47 33.05
CA GLY A 37 -38.85 2.79 33.52
C GLY A 37 -40.26 2.85 34.09
N ASP A 38 -41.15 1.91 33.75
CA ASP A 38 -42.48 1.83 34.38
C ASP A 38 -42.38 1.48 35.86
N GLN A 39 -43.40 1.82 36.66
CA GLN A 39 -43.37 1.62 38.11
C GLN A 39 -44.37 0.58 38.56
N ILE A 40 -43.91 -0.48 39.25
CA ILE A 40 -44.80 -1.41 39.92
C ILE A 40 -45.16 -0.88 41.32
N LYS A 41 -46.45 -0.92 41.64
CA LYS A 41 -47.06 -0.44 42.87
C LYS A 41 -47.83 -1.56 43.55
N ALA A 42 -47.55 -1.77 44.82
CA ALA A 42 -48.30 -2.69 45.67
C ALA A 42 -48.15 -2.29 47.14
N ALA A 43 -49.23 -2.44 47.92
CA ALA A 43 -49.23 -2.18 49.37
C ALA A 43 -48.62 -0.82 49.78
N GLY A 44 -48.83 0.22 48.97
CA GLY A 44 -48.33 1.59 49.22
C GLY A 44 -46.89 1.87 48.80
N PHE A 45 -46.14 0.85 48.35
CA PHE A 45 -44.78 1.02 47.82
C PHE A 45 -44.78 1.08 46.30
N SER A 46 -43.82 1.82 45.72
CA SER A 46 -43.62 1.97 44.28
C SER A 46 -42.14 1.76 43.96
N VAL A 47 -41.84 0.87 43.01
CA VAL A 47 -40.46 0.58 42.58
C VAL A 47 -40.38 0.59 41.06
N THR A 48 -39.32 1.17 40.51
CA THR A 48 -39.08 1.23 39.07
C THR A 48 -38.68 -0.14 38.52
N ILE A 49 -39.23 -0.49 37.36
CA ILE A 49 -38.89 -1.68 36.60
C ILE A 49 -37.62 -1.39 35.79
N ALA A 50 -36.55 -2.12 36.06
CA ALA A 50 -35.29 -2.03 35.31
C ALA A 50 -35.33 -2.82 34.00
N ALA A 51 -35.99 -3.99 34.01
CA ALA A 51 -36.11 -4.81 32.82
C ALA A 51 -37.37 -5.69 32.86
N ILE A 52 -37.84 -6.06 31.67
CA ILE A 52 -38.93 -7.03 31.50
C ILE A 52 -38.35 -8.24 30.78
N ASN A 53 -38.63 -9.43 31.30
CA ASN A 53 -38.18 -10.67 30.70
C ASN A 53 -38.89 -10.86 29.33
N PRO A 54 -38.18 -11.34 28.28
CA PRO A 54 -38.77 -11.63 26.97
C PRO A 54 -40.03 -12.51 26.98
N ASN A 55 -40.23 -13.35 28.00
CA ASN A 55 -41.42 -14.18 28.14
C ASN A 55 -42.67 -13.46 28.70
N GLY A 56 -42.54 -12.20 29.14
CA GLY A 56 -43.65 -11.38 29.64
C GLY A 56 -44.18 -11.77 31.02
N THR A 57 -43.52 -12.69 31.73
CA THR A 57 -43.91 -13.19 33.06
C THR A 57 -42.84 -12.97 34.13
N GLY A 58 -41.72 -12.32 33.81
CA GLY A 58 -40.72 -11.87 34.78
C GLY A 58 -40.43 -10.37 34.66
N LEU A 59 -40.23 -9.68 35.79
CA LEU A 59 -39.63 -8.34 35.85
C LEU A 59 -38.38 -8.36 36.71
N THR A 60 -37.47 -7.43 36.41
CA THR A 60 -36.38 -7.05 37.31
C THR A 60 -36.62 -5.62 37.76
N LEU A 61 -36.64 -5.39 39.07
CA LEU A 61 -36.74 -4.08 39.69
C LEU A 61 -35.37 -3.41 39.76
N ALA A 62 -35.35 -2.08 39.72
CA ALA A 62 -34.14 -1.29 39.90
C ALA A 62 -33.56 -1.42 41.32
N GLU A 63 -34.43 -1.66 42.29
CA GLU A 63 -34.08 -1.81 43.71
C GLU A 63 -34.84 -3.00 44.31
N GLY A 64 -34.31 -3.58 45.39
CA GLY A 64 -34.99 -4.66 46.09
C GLY A 64 -36.34 -4.21 46.61
N TRP A 65 -37.37 -5.06 46.52
CA TRP A 65 -38.71 -4.72 46.99
C TRP A 65 -38.70 -4.33 48.48
N PRO A 66 -39.11 -3.11 48.85
CA PRO A 66 -38.96 -2.60 50.22
C PRO A 66 -40.06 -3.07 51.18
N GLY A 67 -41.13 -3.67 50.64
CA GLY A 67 -42.26 -4.14 51.43
C GLY A 67 -42.11 -5.60 51.87
N VAL A 68 -43.08 -6.06 52.67
CA VAL A 68 -43.21 -7.49 53.00
C VAL A 68 -43.38 -8.34 51.74
N THR A 69 -42.92 -9.59 51.78
CA THR A 69 -43.10 -10.56 50.69
C THR A 69 -44.59 -10.75 50.38
N ARG A 70 -44.95 -10.69 49.10
CA ARG A 70 -46.30 -10.83 48.58
C ARG A 70 -46.28 -11.89 47.50
N THR A 71 -46.95 -13.02 47.70
CA THR A 71 -46.93 -14.15 46.77
C THR A 71 -48.22 -14.22 45.96
N ALA A 72 -48.11 -14.11 44.64
CA ALA A 72 -49.23 -14.17 43.69
C ALA A 72 -50.41 -13.25 44.04
N LEU A 73 -50.13 -12.01 44.46
CA LEU A 73 -51.15 -11.02 44.83
C LEU A 73 -51.39 -10.00 43.70
N PRO A 74 -52.53 -9.27 43.73
CA PRO A 74 -52.77 -8.15 42.83
C PRO A 74 -51.71 -7.06 42.99
N TYR A 75 -51.40 -6.42 41.87
CA TYR A 75 -50.44 -5.34 41.75
C TYR A 75 -50.99 -4.29 40.78
N GLU A 76 -50.32 -3.15 40.72
CA GLU A 76 -50.58 -2.11 39.74
C GLU A 76 -49.25 -1.73 39.07
N ILE A 77 -49.23 -1.50 37.77
CA ILE A 77 -48.08 -0.87 37.10
C ILE A 77 -48.55 0.45 36.52
N LEU A 78 -47.88 1.53 36.93
CA LEU A 78 -48.02 2.85 36.32
C LEU A 78 -47.03 2.95 35.16
N ARG A 79 -47.55 3.13 33.95
CA ARG A 79 -46.74 3.38 32.76
C ARG A 79 -46.19 4.80 32.81
N VAL A 80 -44.90 4.95 32.50
CA VAL A 80 -44.34 6.27 32.18
C VAL A 80 -44.98 6.76 30.89
N SER A 81 -45.36 8.04 30.84
CA SER A 81 -46.03 8.60 29.67
C SER A 81 -45.14 8.51 28.43
N ASP A 82 -45.75 8.28 27.27
CA ASP A 82 -45.00 8.28 26.00
C ASP A 82 -44.36 9.65 25.71
N ALA A 83 -44.95 10.73 26.25
CA ALA A 83 -44.41 12.07 26.16
C ALA A 83 -43.07 12.20 26.90
N ASP A 84 -42.95 11.68 28.12
CA ASP A 84 -41.70 11.73 28.89
C ASP A 84 -40.60 10.91 28.21
N ARG A 85 -40.96 9.73 27.69
CA ARG A 85 -40.03 8.87 26.93
C ARG A 85 -39.55 9.57 25.66
N LEU A 86 -40.44 10.28 24.96
CA LEU A 86 -40.10 11.05 23.77
C LEU A 86 -39.21 12.25 24.10
N ILE A 87 -39.47 12.96 25.21
CA ILE A 87 -38.65 14.09 25.66
C ILE A 87 -37.22 13.62 26.01
N ALA A 88 -37.07 12.48 26.69
CA ALA A 88 -35.76 11.90 26.96
C ALA A 88 -35.03 11.51 25.67
N ALA A 89 -35.69 10.80 24.76
CA ALA A 89 -35.11 10.44 23.46
C ALA A 89 -34.73 11.67 22.62
N HIS A 90 -35.53 12.74 22.69
CA HIS A 90 -35.22 14.00 22.04
C HIS A 90 -33.98 14.66 22.65
N ALA A 91 -33.86 14.67 23.98
CA ALA A 91 -32.68 15.21 24.67
C ALA A 91 -31.40 14.44 24.27
N ASP A 92 -31.46 13.11 24.17
CA ASP A 92 -30.34 12.27 23.73
C ASP A 92 -29.95 12.57 22.28
N LEU A 93 -30.94 12.72 21.38
CA LEU A 93 -30.72 13.09 20.00
C LEU A 93 -30.07 14.47 19.89
N MET A 94 -30.54 15.45 20.66
CA MET A 94 -29.97 16.79 20.70
C MET A 94 -28.54 16.75 21.22
N ALA A 95 -28.25 16.00 22.28
CA ALA A 95 -26.89 15.86 22.81
C ALA A 95 -25.92 15.25 21.79
N ALA A 96 -26.37 14.27 21.00
CA ALA A 96 -25.54 13.64 19.97
C ALA A 96 -25.28 14.53 18.75
N LEU A 97 -26.27 15.33 18.34
CA LEU A 97 -26.24 16.05 17.07
C LEU A 97 -25.80 17.51 17.20
N VAL A 98 -26.24 18.20 18.24
CA VAL A 98 -26.02 19.65 18.43
C VAL A 98 -24.53 20.02 18.41
N PRO A 99 -23.59 19.30 19.05
CA PRO A 99 -22.18 19.69 19.02
C PRO A 99 -21.61 19.75 17.61
N ASN A 100 -21.88 18.73 16.79
CA ASN A 100 -21.40 18.66 15.41
C ASN A 100 -22.04 19.73 14.52
N LEU A 101 -23.35 19.94 14.63
CA LEU A 101 -24.05 20.97 13.84
C LEU A 101 -23.66 22.38 14.26
N THR A 102 -23.47 22.62 15.55
CA THR A 102 -23.00 23.91 16.07
C THR A 102 -21.60 24.19 15.55
N SER A 103 -20.72 23.20 15.59
CA SER A 103 -19.37 23.36 15.07
C SER A 103 -19.35 23.59 13.55
N LEU A 104 -20.18 22.87 12.79
CA LEU A 104 -20.31 23.07 11.35
C LEU A 104 -20.87 24.48 11.02
N GLY A 105 -21.91 24.91 11.74
CA GLY A 105 -22.51 26.23 11.58
C GLY A 105 -21.60 27.38 11.98
N GLY A 106 -20.60 27.12 12.84
CA GLY A 106 -19.56 28.09 13.21
C GLY A 106 -18.43 28.22 12.18
N LEU A 107 -18.37 27.35 11.17
CA LEU A 107 -17.33 27.44 10.13
C LEU A 107 -17.65 28.50 9.10
N THR A 108 -16.68 29.34 8.76
CA THR A 108 -16.74 30.17 7.55
C THR A 108 -16.41 29.32 6.32
N LEU A 109 -17.44 28.91 5.58
CA LEU A 109 -17.30 28.18 4.31
C LEU A 109 -16.92 29.15 3.18
N ALA A 110 -15.64 29.53 3.13
CA ALA A 110 -15.07 30.35 2.08
C ALA A 110 -14.50 29.48 0.94
N ALA A 111 -14.25 30.12 -0.21
CA ALA A 111 -13.52 29.47 -1.30
C ALA A 111 -12.17 28.93 -0.80
N ASN A 112 -11.74 27.80 -1.36
CA ASN A 112 -10.41 27.22 -1.13
C ASN A 112 -10.19 26.74 0.32
N LYS A 113 -11.23 26.26 0.99
CA LYS A 113 -11.16 25.67 2.33
C LYS A 113 -11.53 24.18 2.29
N GLY A 114 -10.80 23.36 3.04
CA GLY A 114 -11.19 21.99 3.39
C GLY A 114 -11.71 21.94 4.84
N ILE A 115 -12.62 21.01 5.15
CA ILE A 115 -13.15 20.78 6.51
C ILE A 115 -12.51 19.52 7.09
N HIS A 116 -12.16 19.54 8.37
CA HIS A 116 -11.65 18.38 9.09
C HIS A 116 -12.08 18.40 10.56
N ALA A 117 -12.19 17.23 11.17
CA ALA A 117 -12.41 17.12 12.61
C ALA A 117 -11.09 17.31 13.37
N THR A 118 -11.15 18.05 14.48
CA THR A 118 -10.03 18.26 15.41
C THR A 118 -10.27 17.58 16.76
N GLY A 119 -11.50 17.11 17.00
CA GLY A 119 -11.93 16.37 18.17
C GLY A 119 -13.42 16.01 18.07
N ALA A 120 -13.95 15.35 19.10
CA ALA A 120 -15.38 15.05 19.16
C ALA A 120 -16.20 16.36 19.19
N GLY A 121 -17.14 16.54 18.26
CA GLY A 121 -17.93 17.77 18.18
C GLY A 121 -17.17 19.01 17.70
N ALA A 122 -15.94 18.87 17.21
CA ALA A 122 -15.10 20.00 16.79
C ALA A 122 -14.59 19.85 15.35
N LEU A 123 -15.04 20.73 14.48
CA LEU A 123 -14.64 20.86 13.09
C LEU A 123 -13.85 22.16 12.90
N ALA A 124 -12.84 22.11 12.04
CA ALA A 124 -12.04 23.26 11.65
C ALA A 124 -11.87 23.30 10.13
N THR A 125 -11.51 24.48 9.61
CA THR A 125 -11.12 24.63 8.20
C THR A 125 -9.61 24.76 8.06
N HIS A 126 -9.08 24.33 6.92
CA HIS A 126 -7.71 24.60 6.50
C HIS A 126 -7.70 25.14 5.07
N ASN A 127 -6.63 25.84 4.68
CA ASN A 127 -6.47 26.37 3.33
C ASN A 127 -6.09 25.28 2.34
N LEU A 128 -6.78 25.22 1.20
CA LEU A 128 -6.42 24.39 0.06
C LEU A 128 -5.76 25.26 -1.01
N THR A 129 -4.55 24.90 -1.42
CA THR A 129 -3.89 25.53 -2.56
C THR A 129 -4.64 25.19 -3.86
N ALA A 130 -4.42 25.97 -4.92
CA ALA A 130 -4.96 25.66 -6.24
C ALA A 130 -4.53 24.26 -6.71
N PHE A 131 -3.27 23.90 -6.45
CA PHE A 131 -2.72 22.57 -6.71
C PHE A 131 -3.51 21.46 -6.00
N MET A 132 -3.70 21.56 -4.68
CA MET A 132 -4.41 20.52 -3.93
C MET A 132 -5.87 20.37 -4.35
N ARG A 133 -6.53 21.46 -4.75
CA ARG A 133 -7.89 21.37 -5.32
C ARG A 133 -7.89 20.67 -6.67
N GLY A 134 -6.88 20.88 -7.51
CA GLY A 134 -6.71 20.14 -8.77
C GLY A 134 -6.54 18.64 -8.53
N VAL A 135 -5.75 18.25 -7.53
CA VAL A 135 -5.57 16.84 -7.15
C VAL A 135 -6.87 16.24 -6.61
N LEU A 136 -7.53 16.89 -5.64
CA LEU A 136 -8.77 16.39 -5.03
C LEU A 136 -9.97 16.35 -6.00
N GLY A 137 -9.99 17.25 -7.00
CA GLY A 137 -11.01 17.31 -8.04
C GLY A 137 -10.72 16.43 -9.27
N SER A 138 -9.68 15.59 -9.23
CA SER A 138 -9.30 14.74 -10.37
C SER A 138 -10.35 13.65 -10.63
N ALA A 139 -10.71 13.45 -11.91
CA ALA A 139 -11.76 12.51 -12.31
C ALA A 139 -11.39 11.04 -12.06
N ASP A 140 -10.10 10.72 -12.12
CA ASP A 140 -9.56 9.39 -11.86
C ASP A 140 -8.10 9.47 -11.36
N GLY A 141 -7.51 8.30 -11.09
CA GLY A 141 -6.13 8.21 -10.64
C GLY A 141 -5.10 8.69 -11.68
N SER A 142 -5.40 8.63 -12.98
CA SER A 142 -4.51 9.12 -14.04
C SER A 142 -4.46 10.65 -14.04
N ALA A 143 -5.61 11.31 -13.93
CA ALA A 143 -5.73 12.74 -13.76
C ALA A 143 -5.07 13.23 -12.47
N ALA A 144 -5.23 12.49 -11.36
CA ALA A 144 -4.55 12.81 -10.10
C ALA A 144 -3.02 12.71 -10.23
N ARG A 145 -2.51 11.67 -10.89
CA ARG A 145 -1.06 11.54 -11.16
C ARG A 145 -0.56 12.65 -12.08
N LEU A 146 -1.33 13.04 -13.09
CA LEU A 146 -0.98 14.17 -13.95
C LEU A 146 -0.91 15.47 -13.13
N ALA A 147 -1.90 15.73 -12.27
CA ALA A 147 -1.91 16.88 -11.38
C ALA A 147 -0.71 16.90 -10.42
N LEU A 148 -0.29 15.73 -9.92
CA LEU A 148 0.92 15.57 -9.09
C LEU A 148 2.23 15.67 -9.88
N GLY A 149 2.20 15.70 -11.22
CA GLY A 149 3.39 15.59 -12.07
C GLY A 149 4.01 14.18 -12.11
N ALA A 150 3.29 13.16 -11.65
CA ALA A 150 3.73 11.77 -11.59
C ALA A 150 3.43 10.96 -12.87
N ASN A 151 2.77 11.56 -13.87
CA ASN A 151 2.36 10.88 -15.12
C ASN A 151 3.09 11.37 -16.37
N ASP A 152 4.19 12.11 -16.21
CA ASP A 152 4.95 12.61 -17.35
C ASP A 152 6.20 11.76 -17.60
N ALA A 153 6.21 10.99 -18.69
CA ALA A 153 7.42 10.30 -19.14
C ALA A 153 8.55 11.28 -19.50
N ALA A 154 8.23 12.55 -19.81
CA ALA A 154 9.23 13.59 -19.95
C ALA A 154 9.91 13.92 -18.61
N ASN A 155 9.32 13.64 -17.43
CA ASN A 155 10.05 13.74 -16.15
C ASN A 155 11.13 12.67 -16.00
N LEU A 156 11.05 11.56 -16.76
CA LEU A 156 12.15 10.59 -16.90
C LEU A 156 13.25 11.11 -17.84
N ASN A 157 12.89 11.99 -18.79
CA ASN A 157 13.77 12.49 -19.85
C ASN A 157 14.35 13.90 -19.59
N ALA A 158 13.72 14.71 -18.73
CA ALA A 158 14.07 16.09 -18.40
C ALA A 158 15.00 16.21 -17.17
N GLY A 159 15.41 15.08 -16.59
CA GLY A 159 16.65 15.00 -15.83
C GLY A 159 16.72 15.80 -14.53
N ILE A 160 15.84 15.57 -13.56
CA ILE A 160 16.19 15.62 -12.12
C ILE A 160 15.42 14.54 -11.34
N LEU A 161 15.53 13.29 -11.76
CA LEU A 161 15.60 12.22 -10.75
C LEU A 161 17.07 12.17 -10.37
N PRO A 162 17.47 12.51 -9.13
CA PRO A 162 18.85 12.35 -8.71
C PRO A 162 19.27 10.92 -9.07
N ALA A 163 20.38 10.74 -9.79
CA ALA A 163 20.85 9.42 -10.22
C ALA A 163 20.92 8.41 -9.06
N ALA A 164 21.00 8.90 -7.82
CA ALA A 164 20.86 8.13 -6.58
C ALA A 164 19.53 7.35 -6.41
N ARG A 165 18.46 7.70 -7.13
CA ARG A 165 17.13 7.06 -6.99
C ARG A 165 16.71 6.18 -8.18
N LEU A 166 17.47 6.22 -9.28
CA LEU A 166 17.32 5.27 -10.39
C LEU A 166 18.42 4.22 -10.24
N PRO A 167 18.12 2.91 -10.29
CA PRO A 167 19.14 1.86 -10.18
C PRO A 167 20.01 1.73 -11.43
N PHE A 168 20.05 2.77 -12.29
CA PHE A 168 20.84 2.76 -13.50
C PHE A 168 21.73 3.99 -13.66
N VAL A 169 22.99 3.73 -14.01
CA VAL A 169 24.02 4.73 -14.30
C VAL A 169 24.57 4.41 -15.69
N ALA A 170 24.63 5.40 -16.57
CA ALA A 170 25.22 5.25 -17.90
C ALA A 170 26.42 6.19 -18.06
N GLY A 171 27.37 5.83 -18.92
CA GLY A 171 28.55 6.66 -19.16
C GLY A 171 29.36 6.23 -20.37
N THR A 172 30.46 6.95 -20.59
CA THR A 172 31.46 6.67 -21.61
C THR A 172 32.83 6.43 -20.97
N SER A 173 33.64 5.54 -21.53
CA SER A 173 34.99 5.28 -21.03
C SER A 173 35.95 4.93 -22.16
N ASN A 174 37.18 5.43 -22.03
CA ASN A 174 38.24 5.14 -22.99
C ASN A 174 38.78 3.74 -22.69
N LEU A 175 38.66 2.84 -23.66
CA LEU A 175 39.28 1.52 -23.57
C LEU A 175 40.74 1.59 -23.99
N THR A 176 41.60 0.87 -23.26
CA THR A 176 42.99 0.65 -23.67
C THR A 176 43.10 -0.78 -24.15
N LEU A 177 43.50 -0.99 -25.41
CA LEU A 177 43.75 -2.34 -25.91
C LEU A 177 45.24 -2.63 -25.80
N THR A 178 45.59 -3.82 -25.34
CA THR A 178 46.96 -4.30 -25.29
C THR A 178 47.01 -5.61 -26.07
N ALA A 179 47.76 -5.65 -27.17
CA ALA A 179 48.02 -6.88 -27.90
C ALA A 179 49.25 -7.57 -27.30
N THR A 180 49.13 -8.84 -26.91
CA THR A 180 50.29 -9.67 -26.58
C THR A 180 50.41 -10.74 -27.65
N THR A 181 51.40 -10.63 -28.51
CA THR A 181 51.60 -11.63 -29.58
C THR A 181 53.04 -12.11 -29.61
N THR A 182 53.21 -13.42 -29.79
CA THR A 182 54.48 -14.03 -30.24
C THR A 182 54.48 -14.26 -31.75
N SER A 183 53.29 -14.31 -32.36
CA SER A 183 52.93 -14.15 -33.79
C SER A 183 51.44 -14.53 -33.85
N PRO A 184 50.51 -13.72 -34.38
CA PRO A 184 50.66 -12.74 -35.44
C PRO A 184 50.86 -11.32 -34.92
N THR A 185 51.58 -10.48 -35.66
CA THR A 185 51.80 -9.07 -35.31
C THR A 185 50.53 -8.26 -35.59
N ILE A 186 49.89 -7.72 -34.55
CA ILE A 186 48.79 -6.76 -34.73
C ILE A 186 49.44 -5.38 -34.97
N SER A 187 49.37 -4.88 -36.20
CA SER A 187 50.13 -3.68 -36.60
C SER A 187 49.52 -2.37 -36.13
N SER A 188 48.20 -2.33 -35.85
CA SER A 188 47.51 -1.18 -35.26
C SER A 188 46.09 -1.53 -34.80
N TYR A 189 45.61 -0.86 -33.76
CA TYR A 189 44.21 -0.82 -33.34
C TYR A 189 43.79 0.64 -33.14
N ALA A 190 42.53 0.97 -33.43
CA ALA A 190 41.94 2.24 -33.04
C ALA A 190 41.10 2.04 -31.78
N ALA A 191 41.57 2.51 -30.63
CA ALA A 191 40.78 2.53 -29.41
C ALA A 191 39.57 3.46 -29.61
N ARG A 192 38.34 2.94 -29.41
CA ARG A 192 37.13 3.76 -29.40
C ARG A 192 36.46 3.70 -28.04
N ILE A 193 35.68 4.75 -27.79
CA ILE A 193 34.91 4.99 -26.56
C ILE A 193 33.93 3.84 -26.37
N CYS A 194 33.96 3.20 -25.20
CA CYS A 194 32.90 2.30 -24.78
C CYS A 194 31.73 3.13 -24.23
N THR A 195 30.52 2.87 -24.72
CA THR A 195 29.28 3.30 -24.05
C THR A 195 28.79 2.17 -23.15
N TRP A 196 28.47 2.49 -21.91
CA TRP A 196 28.02 1.51 -20.94
C TRP A 196 26.76 1.92 -20.20
N ILE A 197 25.98 0.93 -19.80
CA ILE A 197 24.80 1.06 -18.95
C ILE A 197 24.93 0.07 -17.79
N LYS A 198 24.88 0.57 -16.56
CA LYS A 198 24.80 -0.22 -15.34
C LYS A 198 23.36 -0.30 -14.88
N LEU A 199 22.85 -1.49 -14.59
CA LEU A 199 21.53 -1.80 -14.03
C LEU A 199 21.74 -2.69 -12.80
N GLY A 200 21.77 -2.10 -11.60
CA GLY A 200 22.17 -2.83 -10.39
C GLY A 200 23.62 -3.34 -10.50
N GLN A 201 23.83 -4.67 -10.40
CA GLN A 201 25.15 -5.28 -10.58
C GLN A 201 25.52 -5.57 -12.04
N LEU A 202 24.55 -5.53 -12.96
CA LEU A 202 24.75 -5.83 -14.36
C LEU A 202 25.28 -4.60 -15.11
N VAL A 203 26.39 -4.73 -15.81
CA VAL A 203 26.91 -3.68 -16.70
C VAL A 203 26.93 -4.23 -18.13
N LEU A 204 26.31 -3.49 -19.05
CA LEU A 204 26.39 -3.74 -20.48
C LEU A 204 27.39 -2.77 -21.08
N CYS A 205 28.39 -3.30 -21.78
CA CYS A 205 29.37 -2.53 -22.51
C CYS A 205 29.35 -2.92 -23.98
N ASN A 206 29.19 -1.91 -24.84
CA ASN A 206 29.34 -2.09 -26.27
C ASN A 206 30.68 -1.47 -26.70
N PHE A 207 31.45 -2.22 -27.47
CA PHE A 207 32.73 -1.78 -28.02
C PHE A 207 32.89 -2.25 -29.48
N ASP A 208 33.51 -1.41 -30.30
CA ASP A 208 33.89 -1.67 -31.69
C ASP A 208 35.41 -1.88 -31.74
N ILE A 209 35.85 -3.04 -32.23
CA ILE A 209 37.26 -3.36 -32.41
C ILE A 209 37.50 -3.64 -33.89
N ARG A 210 38.45 -2.89 -34.47
CA ARG A 210 38.90 -3.09 -35.84
C ARG A 210 40.37 -3.48 -35.85
N PRO A 211 40.69 -4.79 -35.80
CA PRO A 211 42.06 -5.24 -35.90
C PRO A 211 42.54 -5.10 -37.35
N THR A 212 43.76 -4.61 -37.54
CA THR A 212 44.51 -4.82 -38.79
C THR A 212 45.53 -5.92 -38.52
N VAL A 213 45.37 -7.07 -39.17
CA VAL A 213 46.24 -8.23 -39.03
C VAL A 213 47.05 -8.39 -40.30
N THR A 214 48.37 -8.44 -40.17
CA THR A 214 49.31 -8.49 -41.30
C THR A 214 50.05 -9.83 -41.43
N ASP A 215 49.98 -10.71 -40.42
CA ASP A 215 50.66 -12.01 -40.40
C ASP A 215 49.79 -13.14 -39.84
N VAL A 216 50.21 -14.39 -40.10
CA VAL A 216 49.55 -15.63 -39.65
C VAL A 216 50.17 -16.12 -38.33
N GLY A 217 49.34 -16.41 -37.33
CA GLY A 217 49.77 -16.95 -36.04
C GLY A 217 48.64 -17.02 -35.02
N SER A 218 48.96 -17.42 -33.78
CA SER A 218 48.06 -17.43 -32.62
C SER A 218 48.40 -16.32 -31.62
N GLY A 219 47.42 -15.47 -31.32
CA GLY A 219 47.59 -14.36 -30.37
C GLY A 219 46.31 -14.02 -29.62
N SER A 220 46.45 -13.17 -28.60
CA SER A 220 45.33 -12.62 -27.85
C SER A 220 45.34 -11.10 -27.85
N VAL A 221 44.15 -10.51 -27.96
CA VAL A 221 43.93 -9.09 -27.67
C VAL A 221 43.36 -8.99 -26.26
N GLN A 222 44.01 -8.21 -25.41
CA GLN A 222 43.52 -7.85 -24.08
C GLN A 222 42.86 -6.47 -24.13
N ILE A 223 41.71 -6.34 -23.48
CA ILE A 223 40.95 -5.10 -23.35
C ILE A 223 41.02 -4.65 -21.89
N ASP A 224 41.61 -3.48 -21.65
CA ASP A 224 41.75 -2.84 -20.36
C ASP A 224 40.99 -1.50 -20.33
N GLY A 225 40.84 -0.90 -19.14
CA GLY A 225 40.20 0.41 -18.99
C GLY A 225 38.66 0.40 -18.98
N VAL A 226 38.03 -0.77 -18.79
CA VAL A 226 36.59 -0.82 -18.50
C VAL A 226 36.30 -0.13 -17.16
N PRO A 227 35.24 0.68 -17.04
CA PRO A 227 35.00 1.59 -15.90
C PRO A 227 34.51 0.91 -14.62
N PHE A 228 34.64 -0.41 -14.51
CA PHE A 228 34.18 -1.17 -13.36
C PHE A 228 35.14 -2.30 -13.05
N VAL A 229 35.25 -2.60 -11.76
CA VAL A 229 36.02 -3.73 -11.23
C VAL A 229 35.05 -4.91 -11.03
N PRO A 230 35.26 -6.05 -11.71
CA PRO A 230 34.43 -7.24 -11.47
C PRO A 230 34.65 -7.77 -10.05
N ALA A 231 33.65 -8.46 -9.52
CA ALA A 231 33.77 -9.08 -8.20
C ALA A 231 34.95 -10.07 -8.14
N GLY A 232 35.91 -9.81 -7.25
CA GLY A 232 37.09 -10.67 -7.03
C GLY A 232 38.44 -10.11 -7.51
N GLY A 233 38.51 -8.85 -7.95
CA GLY A 233 39.79 -8.12 -8.13
C GLY A 233 40.71 -8.66 -9.24
N ARG A 234 40.22 -9.54 -10.11
CA ARG A 234 40.97 -10.04 -11.27
C ARG A 234 40.80 -9.07 -12.44
N ALA A 235 41.90 -8.75 -13.13
CA ALA A 235 41.89 -7.91 -14.32
C ALA A 235 40.87 -8.42 -15.35
N VAL A 236 40.17 -7.49 -15.99
CA VAL A 236 39.09 -7.78 -16.95
C VAL A 236 39.67 -8.09 -18.32
N SER A 237 40.63 -9.01 -18.40
CA SER A 237 41.20 -9.40 -19.69
C SER A 237 40.24 -10.36 -20.40
N ALA A 238 39.38 -9.83 -21.27
CA ALA A 238 38.74 -10.67 -22.29
C ALA A 238 39.79 -10.96 -23.37
N ALA A 239 40.38 -12.15 -23.33
CA ALA A 239 41.30 -12.60 -24.36
C ALA A 239 40.50 -13.01 -25.60
N ILE A 240 40.59 -12.21 -26.65
CA ILE A 240 40.01 -12.56 -27.96
C ILE A 240 41.05 -13.38 -28.71
N GLY A 241 40.82 -14.68 -28.88
CA GLY A 241 41.72 -15.58 -29.60
C GLY A 241 41.63 -15.35 -31.11
N LEU A 242 42.72 -14.92 -31.73
CA LEU A 242 42.79 -14.74 -33.18
C LEU A 242 43.39 -16.01 -33.80
N ASN A 243 42.58 -16.82 -34.48
CA ASN A 243 43.07 -17.91 -35.32
C ASN A 243 42.89 -17.51 -36.78
N SER A 244 43.99 -17.16 -37.45
CA SER A 244 44.03 -17.04 -38.91
C SER A 244 44.66 -18.29 -39.50
N LEU A 245 44.04 -18.88 -40.53
CA LEU A 245 44.55 -20.08 -41.22
C LEU A 245 45.04 -19.80 -42.65
N THR A 246 44.99 -18.57 -43.18
CA THR A 246 45.46 -18.30 -44.56
C THR A 246 46.00 -16.87 -44.73
N SER A 247 46.94 -16.73 -45.68
CA SER A 247 47.72 -15.52 -46.02
C SER A 247 46.95 -14.47 -46.87
N VAL A 248 45.64 -14.38 -46.71
CA VAL A 248 44.78 -13.35 -47.34
C VAL A 248 44.20 -12.48 -46.22
N PRO A 249 43.86 -11.19 -46.42
CA PRO A 249 43.12 -10.44 -45.42
C PRO A 249 41.76 -11.11 -45.18
N VAL A 250 41.67 -11.98 -44.17
CA VAL A 250 40.44 -12.70 -43.83
C VAL A 250 39.72 -11.97 -42.70
N ASN A 251 38.40 -11.81 -42.85
CA ASN A 251 37.51 -11.48 -41.73
C ASN A 251 37.55 -12.61 -40.70
N ILE A 252 38.11 -12.34 -39.53
CA ILE A 252 38.31 -13.34 -38.50
C ILE A 252 36.98 -13.59 -37.78
N ASP A 253 36.42 -14.81 -37.94
CA ASP A 253 35.38 -15.35 -37.07
C ASP A 253 36.05 -15.81 -35.77
N ILE A 254 35.68 -15.21 -34.64
CA ILE A 254 36.30 -15.52 -33.34
C ILE A 254 35.26 -16.11 -32.38
N SER A 255 35.43 -17.41 -32.14
CA SER A 255 34.83 -18.14 -31.02
C SER A 255 35.72 -17.96 -29.79
N ALA A 256 35.17 -17.46 -28.68
CA ALA A 256 35.91 -17.25 -27.45
C ALA A 256 36.34 -18.60 -26.84
N VAL A 257 37.65 -18.89 -26.88
CA VAL A 257 38.27 -19.97 -26.11
C VAL A 257 39.07 -19.34 -24.98
N GLY A 258 38.54 -19.41 -23.76
CA GLY A 258 39.27 -19.03 -22.54
C GLY A 258 38.55 -17.99 -21.69
N GLN A 259 37.97 -18.46 -20.57
CA GLN A 259 37.42 -17.77 -19.40
C GLN A 259 37.18 -16.24 -19.48
N ALA A 260 36.35 -15.77 -20.41
CA ALA A 260 35.38 -14.75 -20.05
C ALA A 260 34.22 -15.53 -19.43
N ARG A 261 34.02 -15.43 -18.10
CA ARG A 261 32.86 -16.02 -17.42
C ARG A 261 31.61 -15.19 -17.76
N MET A 262 31.29 -15.13 -19.05
CA MET A 262 29.98 -14.77 -19.58
C MET A 262 29.09 -15.98 -19.33
N LEU A 263 28.16 -15.83 -18.36
CA LEU A 263 27.12 -16.77 -17.95
C LEU A 263 26.95 -18.00 -18.87
N THR A 264 27.63 -19.10 -18.55
CA THR A 264 27.13 -20.42 -18.92
C THR A 264 26.09 -20.83 -17.87
N ASN A 265 24.84 -20.97 -18.32
CA ASN A 265 23.83 -21.76 -17.62
C ASN A 265 24.39 -23.18 -17.43
N PRO A 266 24.35 -23.81 -16.24
CA PRO A 266 24.83 -25.17 -16.09
C PRO A 266 23.85 -26.13 -16.79
N GLY A 267 24.05 -26.37 -18.09
CA GLY A 267 23.34 -27.42 -18.82
C GLY A 267 22.81 -27.11 -20.23
N GLY A 268 23.26 -26.07 -20.95
CA GLY A 268 22.78 -25.83 -22.32
C GLY A 268 23.70 -24.97 -23.18
N SER A 269 23.82 -25.34 -24.45
CA SER A 269 24.64 -24.73 -25.50
C SER A 269 24.49 -23.20 -25.63
N ALA A 270 25.60 -22.52 -25.94
CA ALA A 270 25.67 -21.07 -26.12
C ALA A 270 24.93 -20.59 -27.40
N PRO A 271 24.37 -19.36 -27.40
CA PRO A 271 23.60 -18.82 -28.51
C PRO A 271 24.48 -18.41 -29.71
N THR A 272 24.00 -18.78 -30.89
CA THR A 272 24.39 -18.26 -32.20
C THR A 272 23.77 -16.87 -32.42
N SER A 273 24.58 -15.81 -32.50
CA SER A 273 24.21 -14.59 -33.23
C SER A 273 25.41 -13.64 -33.44
N VAL A 274 26.25 -13.96 -34.42
CA VAL A 274 27.15 -12.97 -35.05
C VAL A 274 26.42 -12.41 -36.28
N LEU A 275 25.94 -11.17 -36.20
CA LEU A 275 25.33 -10.47 -37.32
C LEU A 275 26.42 -9.92 -38.25
N LYS A 276 26.61 -10.59 -39.38
CA LYS A 276 27.45 -10.15 -40.49
C LYS A 276 26.84 -8.89 -41.12
N THR A 277 27.56 -7.77 -41.08
CA THR A 277 27.27 -6.63 -42.00
C THR A 277 28.58 -6.20 -42.65
N GLY A 278 28.54 -5.92 -43.96
CA GLY A 278 29.67 -5.87 -44.89
C GLY A 278 30.71 -4.74 -44.73
N ALA A 279 31.06 -4.38 -43.50
CA ALA A 279 32.24 -3.60 -43.16
C ALA A 279 33.01 -4.34 -42.06
N ASN A 280 34.34 -4.20 -42.01
CA ASN A 280 35.25 -4.88 -41.07
C ASN A 280 35.02 -4.46 -39.60
N ILE A 281 33.84 -4.72 -39.06
CA ILE A 281 33.33 -4.27 -37.76
C ILE A 281 32.75 -5.50 -37.07
N LEU A 282 33.41 -5.96 -36.02
CA LEU A 282 32.83 -6.94 -35.09
C LEU A 282 32.19 -6.21 -33.92
N PHE A 283 30.91 -6.49 -33.68
CA PHE A 283 30.19 -6.01 -32.50
C PHE A 283 30.24 -7.07 -31.41
N PHE A 284 30.79 -6.70 -30.26
CA PHE A 284 30.70 -7.52 -29.05
C PHE A 284 29.82 -6.81 -28.04
N SER A 285 28.90 -7.56 -27.43
CA SER A 285 28.20 -7.13 -26.23
C SER A 285 28.56 -8.11 -25.12
N ALA A 286 29.15 -7.58 -24.05
CA ALA A 286 29.50 -8.37 -22.88
C ALA A 286 28.74 -7.83 -21.66
N ALA A 287 28.20 -8.77 -20.88
CA ALA A 287 27.48 -8.48 -19.65
C ALA A 287 28.39 -8.84 -18.47
N PHE A 288 28.65 -7.86 -17.60
CA PHE A 288 29.54 -8.02 -16.46
C PHE A 288 28.76 -7.88 -15.15
N TRP A 289 29.14 -8.65 -14.13
CA TRP A 289 28.63 -8.50 -12.77
C TRP A 289 29.66 -7.77 -11.91
N THR A 290 29.26 -6.66 -11.31
CA THR A 290 30.08 -5.89 -10.37
C THR A 290 29.89 -6.41 -8.94
N ALA A 291 30.94 -6.33 -8.11
CA ALA A 291 30.79 -6.62 -6.68
C ALA A 291 29.78 -5.67 -6.04
N ALA A 292 29.12 -6.15 -4.98
CA ALA A 292 28.30 -5.31 -4.10
C ALA A 292 29.17 -4.31 -3.35
#